data_AF-A0A961T2N1-F1
#
_entry.id   AF-A0A961T2N1-F1
#
_cell.length_a   1.000
_cell.length_b   1.000
_cell.length_c   1.000
_cell.angle_alpha   90.00
_cell.angle_beta   90.00
_cell.angle_gamma   90.00
#
_symmetry.space_group_name_H-M   'P 1'
#
loop_
_entity.id
_entity.type
_entity.pdbx_description
1 polymer ?
#
loop_
_entity_poly.entity_id
_entity_poly.type
_entity_poly.pdbx_seq_one_letter_code
_entity_poly.pdbx_strand_id
1 'polypeptide(L)'
;MIFTTLKALHLLALAFGSVASLGNVYLMLSKGPHDLDAPGFTNMLRKLYRLSALGAIVTLWVTGLLMTFMRYGWVPGPAFHAKLALALLLLAIILFVNFMAPGWARRGGPPKWLANVHVVAAASFLATVVLATVAFG
;
A
#
# COMPACT_ATOMS: atom_id res chain seq x y z
N MET A 1 21.01 14.27 10.91
CA MET A 1 19.70 14.02 11.56
C MET A 1 18.56 13.92 10.55
N ILE A 2 18.41 14.85 9.61
CA ILE A 2 17.30 14.88 8.63
C ILE A 2 17.12 13.57 7.82
N PHE A 3 18.23 12.96 7.38
CA PHE A 3 18.23 11.70 6.62
C PHE A 3 17.67 10.51 7.42
N THR A 4 18.03 10.42 8.70
CA THR A 4 17.53 9.36 9.59
C THR A 4 16.02 9.48 9.80
N THR A 5 15.52 10.71 9.97
CA THR A 5 14.08 10.98 10.07
C THR A 5 13.33 10.60 8.80
N LEU A 6 13.87 10.92 7.63
CA LEU A 6 13.31 10.54 6.32
C LEU A 6 13.25 9.02 6.14
N LYS A 7 14.31 8.30 6.52
CA LYS A 7 14.35 6.83 6.48
C LYS A 7 13.29 6.23 7.40
N ALA A 8 13.13 6.76 8.61
CA ALA A 8 12.09 6.33 9.55
C ALA A 8 10.68 6.56 8.99
N LEU A 9 10.40 7.74 8.43
CA LEU A 9 9.12 8.05 7.79
C LEU A 9 8.81 7.13 6.60
N HIS A 10 9.82 6.80 5.79
CA HIS A 10 9.67 5.88 4.67
C HIS A 10 9.31 4.45 5.11
N LEU A 11 9.97 3.96 6.16
CA LEU A 11 9.66 2.64 6.73
C LEU A 11 8.28 2.61 7.38
N LEU A 12 7.89 3.69 8.08
CA LEU A 12 6.54 3.84 8.62
C LEU A 12 5.50 3.81 7.50
N ALA A 13 5.73 4.54 6.40
CA ALA A 13 4.82 4.55 5.25
C ALA A 13 4.62 3.13 4.68
N LEU A 14 5.69 2.36 4.52
CA LEU A 14 5.62 0.95 4.08
C LEU A 14 4.83 0.06 5.06
N ALA A 15 5.05 0.23 6.37
CA ALA A 15 4.34 -0.52 7.40
C ALA A 15 2.83 -0.19 7.40
N PHE A 16 2.49 1.10 7.37
CA PHE A 16 1.10 1.56 7.30
C PHE A 16 0.40 1.08 6.02
N GLY A 17 1.08 1.11 4.87
CA GLY A 17 0.55 0.57 3.61
C GLY A 17 0.25 -0.93 3.68
N SER A 18 1.14 -1.70 4.32
CA SER A 18 0.95 -3.14 4.55
C SER A 18 -0.28 -3.42 5.41
N VAL A 19 -0.39 -2.73 6.55
CA VAL A 19 -1.52 -2.89 7.49
C VAL A 19 -2.83 -2.46 6.85
N ALA A 20 -2.85 -1.37 6.08
CA ALA A 20 -4.03 -0.92 5.37
C ALA A 20 -4.51 -1.94 4.32
N SER A 21 -3.57 -2.60 3.63
CA SER A 21 -3.91 -3.64 2.66
C SER A 21 -4.45 -4.90 3.36
N LEU A 22 -3.82 -5.35 4.43
CA LEU A 22 -4.28 -6.50 5.22
C LEU A 22 -5.62 -6.23 5.93
N GLY A 23 -5.84 -5.01 6.42
CA GLY A 23 -7.12 -4.59 7.02
C GLY A 23 -8.28 -4.69 6.03
N ASN A 24 -8.05 -4.33 4.76
CA ASN A 24 -9.05 -4.54 3.70
C ASN A 24 -9.34 -6.02 3.42
N VAL A 25 -8.34 -6.90 3.50
CA VAL A 25 -8.53 -8.35 3.39
C VAL A 25 -9.36 -8.86 4.56
N TYR A 26 -9.02 -8.48 5.78
CA TYR A 26 -9.76 -8.89 6.98
C TYR A 26 -11.24 -8.50 6.88
N LEU A 27 -11.54 -7.25 6.50
CA LEU A 27 -12.93 -6.79 6.30
C LEU A 27 -13.66 -7.46 5.14
N MET A 28 -12.95 -8.00 4.14
CA MET A 28 -13.58 -8.81 3.08
C MET A 28 -13.85 -10.25 3.52
N LEU A 29 -13.01 -10.80 4.40
CA LEU A 29 -13.13 -12.16 4.91
C LEU A 29 -14.08 -12.27 6.11
N SER A 30 -14.25 -11.20 6.89
CA SER A 30 -15.12 -11.12 8.07
C SER A 30 -16.62 -11.10 7.74
N LYS A 31 -17.04 -11.86 6.73
CA LYS A 31 -18.44 -11.93 6.26
C LYS A 31 -19.38 -12.26 7.42
N GLY A 32 -20.18 -11.28 7.84
CA GLY A 32 -21.47 -11.53 8.47
C GLY A 32 -22.49 -12.06 7.45
N PRO A 33 -23.61 -12.64 7.90
CA PRO A 33 -24.63 -13.21 7.02
C PRO A 33 -24.99 -12.24 5.90
N HIS A 34 -24.97 -12.75 4.68
CA HIS A 34 -24.97 -12.02 3.41
C HIS A 34 -26.22 -11.15 3.11
N ASP A 35 -27.12 -10.98 4.08
CA ASP A 35 -28.42 -10.29 3.95
C ASP A 35 -28.60 -9.09 4.89
N LEU A 36 -27.58 -8.74 5.68
CA LEU A 36 -27.65 -7.54 6.53
C LEU A 36 -26.77 -6.44 5.93
N ASP A 37 -27.36 -5.26 5.74
CA ASP A 37 -26.67 -4.04 5.35
C ASP A 37 -25.37 -3.95 6.13
N ALA A 38 -24.23 -4.00 5.44
CA ALA A 38 -22.93 -3.91 6.07
C ALA A 38 -22.97 -2.64 6.94
N PRO A 39 -22.84 -2.75 8.28
CA PRO A 39 -23.06 -1.63 9.18
C PRO A 39 -22.19 -0.48 8.70
N GLY A 40 -22.72 0.76 8.67
CA GLY A 40 -22.04 1.92 8.06
C GLY A 40 -20.57 2.08 8.48
N PHE A 41 -20.23 1.57 9.67
CA PHE A 41 -18.87 1.39 10.18
C PHE A 41 -17.92 0.59 9.25
N THR A 42 -18.33 -0.56 8.71
CA THR A 42 -17.47 -1.39 7.82
C THR A 42 -17.15 -0.66 6.52
N ASN A 43 -18.12 0.06 5.94
CA ASN A 43 -17.90 0.88 4.76
C ASN A 43 -17.00 2.08 5.05
N MET A 44 -17.14 2.70 6.22
CA MET A 44 -16.25 3.75 6.70
C MET A 44 -14.81 3.24 6.84
N LEU A 45 -14.60 2.10 7.49
CA LEU A 45 -13.27 1.49 7.66
C LEU A 45 -12.63 1.12 6.31
N ARG A 46 -13.40 0.54 5.38
CA ARG A 46 -12.89 0.20 4.04
C ARG A 46 -12.44 1.45 3.28
N LYS A 47 -13.19 2.56 3.40
CA LYS A 47 -12.78 3.86 2.85
C LYS A 47 -11.50 4.38 3.54
N LEU A 48 -11.42 4.26 4.87
CA LEU A 48 -10.27 4.69 5.65
C LEU A 48 -9.00 3.94 5.25
N TYR A 49 -9.05 2.61 5.17
CA TYR A 49 -7.92 1.78 4.74
C TYR A 49 -7.49 2.08 3.30
N ARG A 50 -8.44 2.36 2.41
CA ARG A 50 -8.12 2.72 1.03
C ARG A 50 -7.41 4.07 0.93
N LEU A 51 -7.85 5.06 1.71
CA LEU A 51 -7.21 6.37 1.78
C LEU A 51 -5.86 6.33 2.49
N SER A 52 -5.72 5.54 3.56
CA SER A 52 -4.44 5.39 4.25
C SER A 52 -3.41 4.66 3.39
N ALA A 53 -3.81 3.66 2.60
CA ALA A 53 -2.94 3.03 1.61
C ALA A 53 -2.47 4.04 0.55
N LEU A 54 -3.35 4.95 0.11
CA LEU A 54 -3.01 6.02 -0.82
C LEU A 54 -2.03 7.03 -0.19
N GLY A 55 -2.28 7.45 1.05
CA GLY A 55 -1.36 8.33 1.79
C GLY A 55 0.01 7.69 2.00
N ALA A 56 0.04 6.39 2.33
CA ALA A 56 1.25 5.61 2.50
C ALA A 56 2.10 5.56 1.22
N ILE A 57 1.50 5.24 0.07
CA ILE A 57 2.25 5.17 -1.19
C ILE A 57 2.76 6.54 -1.63
N VAL A 58 1.99 7.62 -1.44
CA VAL A 58 2.46 9.00 -1.72
C VAL A 58 3.64 9.35 -0.82
N THR A 59 3.54 9.07 0.48
CA THR A 59 4.62 9.34 1.44
C THR A 59 5.87 8.55 1.09
N LEU A 60 5.71 7.29 0.69
CA LEU A 60 6.79 6.42 0.23
C LEU A 60 7.52 7.02 -0.98
N TRP A 61 6.79 7.49 -1.99
CA TRP A 61 7.38 8.14 -3.16
C TRP A 61 8.12 9.43 -2.82
N VAL A 62 7.49 10.32 -2.06
CA VAL A 62 8.09 11.61 -1.66
C VAL A 62 9.38 11.37 -0.85
N THR A 63 9.30 10.55 0.20
CA THR A 63 10.46 10.24 1.05
C THR A 63 11.54 9.46 0.29
N GLY A 64 11.14 8.54 -0.60
CA GLY A 64 12.03 7.76 -1.45
C GLY A 64 12.84 8.63 -2.40
N LEU A 65 12.17 9.50 -3.18
CA LEU A 65 12.81 10.44 -4.09
C LEU A 65 13.74 11.41 -3.34
N LEU A 66 13.29 11.96 -2.21
CA LEU A 66 14.09 12.89 -1.43
C LEU A 66 15.38 12.23 -0.91
N MET A 67 15.32 10.98 -0.44
CA MET A 67 16.51 10.22 -0.03
C MET A 67 17.47 9.95 -1.20
N THR A 68 16.95 9.67 -2.40
CA THR A 68 17.74 9.51 -3.63
C THR A 68 18.50 10.80 -3.94
N PHE A 69 17.84 11.97 -3.94
CA PHE A 69 18.50 13.24 -4.23
C PHE A 69 19.51 13.68 -3.16
N MET A 70 19.24 13.43 -1.88
CA MET A 70 20.08 13.97 -0.80
C MET A 70 21.38 13.22 -0.55
N ARG A 71 21.42 11.90 -0.76
CA ARG A 71 22.55 11.09 -0.29
C ARG A 71 23.06 10.04 -1.26
N TYR A 72 22.17 9.53 -2.11
CA TYR A 72 22.45 8.34 -2.88
C TYR A 72 22.70 8.62 -4.37
N GLY A 73 22.21 9.77 -4.89
CA GLY A 73 22.11 9.98 -6.33
C GLY A 73 21.24 8.91 -7.00
N TRP A 74 21.26 8.82 -8.33
CA TRP A 74 20.73 7.64 -9.01
C TRP A 74 21.64 6.46 -8.70
N VAL A 75 21.25 5.62 -7.74
CA VAL A 75 22.04 4.43 -7.35
C VAL A 75 21.95 3.39 -8.46
N PRO A 76 23.07 3.03 -9.11
CA PRO A 76 23.08 1.88 -10.01
C PRO A 76 23.05 0.60 -9.18
N GLY A 77 22.08 -0.28 -9.43
CA GLY A 77 22.06 -1.60 -8.79
C GLY A 77 20.73 -2.34 -8.95
N PRO A 78 20.77 -3.68 -9.13
CA PRO A 78 19.56 -4.48 -9.35
C PRO A 78 18.57 -4.39 -8.18
N ALA A 79 19.06 -4.22 -6.94
CA ALA A 79 18.21 -4.05 -5.76
C ALA A 79 17.41 -2.73 -5.79
N PHE A 80 18.01 -1.64 -6.30
CA PHE A 80 17.34 -0.34 -6.45
C PHE A 80 16.25 -0.40 -7.53
N HIS A 81 16.55 -1.04 -8.67
CA HIS A 81 15.57 -1.24 -9.74
C HIS A 81 14.42 -2.17 -9.32
N ALA A 82 14.71 -3.26 -8.60
CA ALA A 82 13.69 -4.15 -8.06
C ALA A 82 12.77 -3.42 -7.08
N LYS A 83 13.32 -2.58 -6.19
CA LYS A 83 12.54 -1.73 -5.28
C LYS A 83 11.63 -0.77 -6.05
N LEU A 84 12.15 -0.11 -7.08
CA LEU A 84 11.36 0.82 -7.93
C LEU A 84 10.23 0.09 -8.66
N ALA A 85 10.50 -1.10 -9.21
CA ALA A 85 9.49 -1.91 -9.89
C ALA A 85 8.36 -2.32 -8.93
N LEU A 86 8.69 -2.73 -7.70
CA LEU A 86 7.69 -3.05 -6.68
C LEU A 86 6.90 -1.81 -6.24
N ALA A 87 7.55 -0.66 -6.07
CA ALA A 87 6.88 0.60 -5.73
C ALA A 87 5.91 1.05 -6.85
N LEU A 88 6.27 0.85 -8.12
CA LEU A 88 5.40 1.09 -9.27
C LEU A 88 4.21 0.11 -9.30
N LEU A 89 4.45 -1.19 -9.05
CA LEU A 89 3.39 -2.19 -8.96
C LEU A 89 2.39 -1.84 -7.86
N LEU A 90 2.88 -1.43 -6.68
CA LEU A 90 2.05 -0.98 -5.57
C LEU A 90 1.21 0.24 -5.94
N LEU A 91 1.81 1.23 -6.60
CA LEU A 91 1.10 2.41 -7.07
C LEU A 91 -0.02 2.02 -8.05
N ALA A 92 0.28 1.14 -9.01
CA ALA A 92 -0.71 0.65 -9.97
C ALA A 92 -1.88 -0.07 -9.28
N ILE A 93 -1.60 -0.95 -8.32
CA ILE A 93 -2.64 -1.65 -7.55
C ILE A 93 -3.50 -0.66 -6.76
N ILE A 94 -2.89 0.29 -6.05
CA ILE A 94 -3.61 1.26 -5.23
C ILE A 94 -4.49 2.17 -6.08
N LEU A 95 -3.99 2.64 -7.22
CA LEU A 95 -4.77 3.44 -8.18
C LEU A 95 -5.92 2.63 -8.75
N PHE A 96 -5.67 1.40 -9.21
CA PHE A 96 -6.70 0.52 -9.75
C PHE A 96 -7.82 0.25 -8.75
N VAL A 97 -7.48 -0.09 -7.50
CA VAL A 97 -8.46 -0.32 -6.43
C VAL A 97 -9.24 0.96 -6.10
N ASN A 98 -8.57 2.11 -6.05
CA ASN A 98 -9.26 3.39 -5.80
C ASN A 98 -10.22 3.78 -6.93
N PHE A 99 -9.83 3.56 -8.18
CA PHE A 99 -10.62 3.92 -9.35
C PHE A 99 -11.82 2.99 -9.56
N MET A 100 -11.64 1.69 -9.34
CA MET A 100 -12.70 0.68 -9.55
C MET A 100 -13.67 0.56 -8.37
N ALA A 101 -13.27 0.93 -7.15
CA ALA A 101 -14.10 0.76 -5.96
C ALA A 101 -15.49 1.44 -6.02
N PRO A 102 -15.66 2.66 -6.57
CA PRO A 102 -16.99 3.25 -6.75
C PRO A 102 -17.89 2.41 -7.66
N GLY A 103 -17.33 1.78 -8.70
CA GLY A 103 -18.06 0.90 -9.61
C GLY A 103 -18.52 -0.38 -8.93
N TRP A 104 -17.70 -0.96 -8.06
CA TRP A 104 -18.06 -2.14 -7.28
C TRP A 104 -19.12 -1.86 -6.21
N ALA A 105 -19.05 -0.69 -5.56
CA ALA A 105 -20.08 -0.27 -4.61
C ALA A 105 -21.47 -0.17 -5.27
N ARG A 106 -21.53 0.24 -6.54
CA ARG A 106 -22.78 0.30 -7.32
C ARG A 106 -23.30 -1.07 -7.78
N ARG A 107 -22.45 -2.09 -7.85
CA ARG A 107 -22.77 -3.45 -8.36
C ARG A 107 -23.02 -4.49 -7.27
N GLY A 108 -23.22 -4.07 -6.02
CA GLY A 108 -23.49 -4.98 -4.90
C GLY A 108 -22.25 -5.52 -4.18
N GLY A 109 -21.05 -4.98 -4.46
CA GLY A 109 -19.85 -5.29 -3.68
C GLY A 109 -18.59 -5.58 -4.50
N PRO A 110 -17.42 -5.67 -3.84
CA PRO A 110 -16.15 -5.97 -4.49
C PRO A 110 -16.09 -7.42 -5.02
N PRO A 111 -15.35 -7.66 -6.11
CA PRO A 111 -15.16 -9.00 -6.66
C PRO A 111 -14.30 -9.89 -5.72
N LYS A 112 -14.51 -11.21 -5.77
CA LYS A 112 -13.82 -12.18 -4.90
C LYS A 112 -12.30 -12.15 -5.03
N TRP A 113 -11.77 -11.85 -6.21
CA TRP A 113 -10.33 -11.76 -6.47
C TRP A 113 -9.66 -10.53 -5.84
N LEU A 114 -10.42 -9.53 -5.37
CA LEU A 114 -9.86 -8.32 -4.77
C LEU A 114 -9.06 -8.62 -3.49
N ALA A 115 -9.45 -9.64 -2.72
CA ALA A 115 -8.70 -10.07 -1.54
C ALA A 115 -7.28 -10.50 -1.92
N ASN A 116 -7.11 -11.26 -3.01
CA ASN A 116 -5.80 -11.69 -3.49
C ASN A 116 -4.94 -10.49 -3.91
N VAL A 117 -5.53 -9.48 -4.54
CA VAL A 117 -4.82 -8.24 -4.91
C VAL A 117 -4.30 -7.50 -3.69
N HIS A 118 -5.08 -7.43 -2.61
CA HIS A 118 -4.63 -6.82 -1.36
C HIS A 118 -3.54 -7.64 -0.65
N VAL A 119 -3.59 -8.97 -0.72
CA VAL A 119 -2.50 -9.84 -0.21
C VAL A 119 -1.22 -9.60 -1.02
N VAL A 120 -1.31 -9.57 -2.35
CA VAL A 120 -0.17 -9.28 -3.23
C VAL A 120 0.41 -7.89 -2.94
N ALA A 121 -0.45 -6.88 -2.72
CA ALA A 121 0.00 -5.56 -2.32
C ALA A 121 0.71 -5.59 -0.96
N ALA A 122 0.17 -6.28 0.05
CA ALA A 122 0.83 -6.41 1.36
C ALA A 122 2.19 -7.10 1.24
N ALA A 123 2.28 -8.21 0.49
CA ALA A 123 3.53 -8.90 0.23
C ALA A 123 4.54 -8.02 -0.51
N SER A 124 4.07 -7.24 -1.50
CA SER A 124 4.90 -6.28 -2.24
C SER A 124 5.42 -5.15 -1.34
N PHE A 125 4.59 -4.65 -0.42
CA PHE A 125 5.02 -3.67 0.59
C PHE A 125 6.12 -4.25 1.49
N LEU A 126 5.93 -5.46 2.03
CA LEU A 126 6.92 -6.14 2.87
C LEU A 126 8.23 -6.41 2.11
N ALA A 127 8.15 -6.91 0.88
CA ALA A 127 9.31 -7.12 0.02
C ALA A 127 10.07 -5.80 -0.25
N THR A 128 9.33 -4.71 -0.47
CA THR A 128 9.90 -3.37 -0.64
C THR A 128 10.61 -2.89 0.63
N VAL A 129 10.12 -3.22 1.83
CA VAL A 129 10.82 -2.96 3.10
C VAL A 129 12.16 -3.69 3.14
N VAL A 130 12.16 -5.01 2.90
CA VAL A 130 13.39 -5.81 2.95
C VAL A 130 14.42 -5.32 1.93
N LEU A 131 14.00 -5.02 0.71
CA LEU A 131 14.88 -4.47 -0.31
C LEU A 131 15.36 -3.05 0.04
N ALA A 132 14.52 -2.23 0.67
CA ALA A 132 14.93 -0.92 1.17
C ALA A 132 15.95 -1.01 2.30
N THR A 133 15.86 -2.01 3.18
CA THR A 133 16.87 -2.23 4.23
C THR A 133 18.17 -2.77 3.67
N VAL A 134 18.15 -3.55 2.60
CA VAL A 134 19.37 -4.03 1.92
C VAL A 134 20.02 -2.93 1.08
N ALA A 135 19.24 -2.14 0.33
CA ALA A 135 19.76 -1.10 -0.55
C ALA A 135 20.25 0.15 0.19
N PHE A 136 19.72 0.42 1.39
CA PHE A 136 20.09 1.56 2.23
C PHE A 136 20.67 1.15 3.59
N GLY A 137 21.01 -0.13 3.76
CA GLY A 137 21.68 -0.70 4.92
C GLY A 137 23.15 -0.34 4.95
#